data_AF-A0A366MWK8-F1
#
_entry.id   AF-A0A366MWK8-F1
#
_cell.length_a   1.000
_cell.length_b   1.000
_cell.length_c   1.000
_cell.angle_alpha   90.00
_cell.angle_beta   90.00
_cell.angle_gamma   90.00
#
_symmetry.space_group_name_H-M   'P 1'
#
loop_
_entity.id
_entity.type
_entity.pdbx_description
1 polymer ?
#
loop_
_entity_poly.entity_id
_entity_poly.type
_entity_poly.pdbx_seq_one_letter_code
_entity_poly.pdbx_strand_id
1 'polypeptide(L)'
;MEVKNTIFELLLTKSNFKKKDFAEYSKIPYDTVVGWKKKDKVPAYAMVILKDMIYRKKVDDDLIENLNRNHISINNYNLTKYEEKRLSSAFWGTNLTIDEIIKQIKEKNQKILKKVEENLPKDLIKQILGKINYA
;
A
#
# COMPACT_ATOMS: atom_id res chain seq x y z
N MET A 1 25.40 -28.31 -1.32
CA MET A 1 24.56 -28.21 -0.11
C MET A 1 23.10 -28.39 -0.54
N GLU A 2 22.37 -29.32 0.08
CA GLU A 2 21.00 -29.69 -0.31
C GLU A 2 20.06 -29.47 0.88
N VAL A 3 18.83 -29.03 0.61
CA VAL A 3 17.81 -28.76 1.63
C VAL A 3 16.74 -29.85 1.55
N LYS A 4 16.20 -30.28 2.69
CA LYS A 4 15.10 -31.26 2.71
C LYS A 4 13.86 -30.69 2.01
N ASN A 5 13.23 -31.51 1.17
CA ASN A 5 12.02 -31.10 0.44
C ASN A 5 10.88 -30.69 1.39
N THR A 6 10.78 -31.30 2.56
CA THR A 6 9.80 -30.93 3.59
C THR A 6 9.85 -29.46 3.99
N ILE A 7 11.04 -28.86 4.06
CA ILE A 7 11.20 -27.44 4.40
C ILE A 7 10.69 -26.55 3.26
N PHE A 8 10.99 -26.92 2.02
CA PHE A 8 10.54 -26.21 0.83
C PHE A 8 9.01 -26.22 0.70
N GLU A 9 8.39 -27.38 0.89
CA GLU A 9 6.92 -27.56 0.85
C GLU A 9 6.22 -26.79 1.97
N LEU A 10 6.80 -26.80 3.17
CA LEU A 10 6.26 -26.05 4.31
C LEU A 10 6.28 -24.55 4.03
N LEU A 11 7.37 -24.03 3.46
CA LEU A 11 7.47 -22.62 3.11
C LEU A 11 6.47 -22.22 2.04
N LEU A 12 6.36 -22.99 0.94
CA LEU A 12 5.37 -22.75 -0.10
C LEU A 12 3.96 -22.63 0.49
N THR A 13 3.58 -23.61 1.31
CA THR A 13 2.26 -23.66 1.96
C THR A 13 2.03 -22.45 2.87
N LYS A 14 3.00 -22.09 3.72
CA LYS A 14 2.91 -20.93 4.62
C LYS A 14 2.77 -19.60 3.87
N SER A 15 3.40 -19.47 2.70
CA SER A 15 3.31 -18.28 1.84
C SER A 15 2.10 -18.28 0.88
N ASN A 16 1.24 -19.30 0.98
CA ASN A 16 0.11 -19.51 0.08
C ASN A 16 0.54 -19.54 -1.41
N PHE A 17 1.62 -20.29 -1.70
CA PHE A 17 2.11 -20.54 -3.05
C PHE A 17 1.99 -22.02 -3.40
N LYS A 18 1.70 -22.29 -4.67
CA LYS A 18 1.75 -23.62 -5.26
C LYS A 18 3.11 -23.82 -5.92
N LYS A 19 3.50 -25.09 -6.11
CA LYS A 19 4.71 -25.44 -6.87
C LYS A 19 4.71 -24.88 -8.30
N LYS A 20 3.53 -24.75 -8.90
CA LYS A 20 3.36 -24.17 -10.24
C LYS A 20 3.78 -22.71 -10.26
N ASP A 21 3.36 -21.94 -9.26
CA ASP A 21 3.70 -20.53 -9.10
C ASP A 21 5.22 -20.37 -8.93
N PHE A 22 5.83 -21.24 -8.13
CA PHE A 22 7.28 -21.25 -7.97
C PHE A 22 8.03 -21.61 -9.27
N ALA A 23 7.55 -22.60 -10.03
CA ALA A 23 8.14 -22.99 -11.31
C ALA A 23 8.08 -21.84 -12.32
N GLU A 24 6.95 -21.14 -12.39
CA GLU A 24 6.75 -19.98 -13.26
C GLU A 24 7.66 -18.81 -12.88
N TYR A 25 7.80 -18.54 -11.58
CA TYR A 25 8.65 -17.49 -11.04
C TYR A 25 10.14 -17.77 -11.28
N SER A 26 10.58 -18.97 -10.91
CA SER A 26 12.00 -19.38 -10.98
C SER A 26 12.48 -19.74 -12.38
N LYS A 27 11.57 -19.89 -13.35
CA LYS A 27 11.81 -20.46 -14.68
C LYS A 27 12.39 -21.88 -14.65
N ILE A 28 12.21 -22.58 -13.54
CA ILE A 28 12.55 -24.00 -13.42
C ILE A 28 11.34 -24.80 -13.92
N PRO A 29 11.53 -25.78 -14.83
CA PRO A 29 10.43 -26.61 -15.31
C PRO A 29 9.63 -27.23 -14.15
N TYR A 30 8.31 -27.18 -14.23
CA TYR A 30 7.43 -27.68 -13.19
C TYR A 30 7.72 -29.15 -12.82
N ASP A 31 8.00 -29.98 -13.82
CA ASP A 31 8.35 -31.39 -13.62
C ASP A 31 9.61 -31.58 -12.78
N THR A 32 10.56 -30.65 -12.89
CA THR A 32 11.77 -30.64 -12.07
C THR A 32 11.45 -30.31 -10.61
N VAL A 33 10.59 -29.30 -10.39
CA VAL A 33 10.15 -28.89 -9.05
C VAL A 33 9.37 -30.02 -8.36
N VAL A 34 8.48 -30.70 -9.08
CA VAL A 34 7.76 -31.88 -8.56
C VAL A 34 8.71 -33.05 -8.32
N GLY A 35 9.72 -33.22 -9.18
CA GLY A 35 10.74 -34.25 -9.07
C GLY A 35 11.57 -34.19 -7.79
N TRP A 36 11.71 -33.01 -7.17
CA TRP A 36 12.42 -32.87 -5.89
C TRP A 36 11.76 -33.62 -4.73
N LYS A 37 10.43 -33.79 -4.77
CA LYS A 37 9.72 -34.62 -3.81
C LYS A 37 10.18 -36.08 -3.85
N LYS A 38 10.44 -36.62 -5.04
CA LYS A 38 10.92 -38.01 -5.21
C LYS A 38 12.34 -38.20 -4.67
N LYS A 39 13.15 -37.13 -4.66
CA LYS A 39 14.53 -37.15 -4.18
C LYS A 39 14.66 -36.71 -2.71
N ASP A 40 13.55 -36.30 -2.08
CA ASP A 40 13.46 -35.61 -0.77
C ASP A 40 14.45 -34.44 -0.59
N LYS A 41 14.92 -33.89 -1.71
CA LYS A 41 16.04 -32.96 -1.75
C LYS A 41 15.76 -31.87 -2.76
N VAL A 42 15.98 -30.64 -2.31
CA VAL A 42 15.84 -29.42 -3.08
C VAL A 42 17.22 -28.76 -3.17
N PRO A 43 17.64 -28.33 -4.36
CA PRO A 43 18.88 -27.57 -4.51
C PRO A 43 18.87 -26.29 -3.69
N ALA A 44 20.00 -25.93 -3.06
CA ALA A 44 20.07 -24.74 -2.21
C ALA A 44 19.67 -23.44 -2.93
N TYR A 45 19.97 -23.31 -4.23
CA TYR A 45 19.60 -22.13 -5.01
C TYR A 45 18.07 -21.95 -5.11
N ALA A 46 17.31 -23.05 -5.18
CA ALA A 46 15.84 -22.99 -5.26
C ALA A 46 15.24 -22.42 -3.98
N MET A 47 15.88 -22.67 -2.84
CA MET A 47 15.50 -22.08 -1.55
C MET A 47 15.74 -20.57 -1.52
N VAL A 48 16.82 -20.08 -2.13
CA VAL A 48 17.11 -18.64 -2.25
C VAL A 48 16.04 -17.97 -3.11
N ILE A 49 15.70 -18.58 -4.25
CA ILE A 49 14.65 -18.08 -5.14
C ILE A 49 13.29 -18.03 -4.44
N LEU A 50 12.96 -19.08 -3.65
CA LEU A 50 11.70 -19.10 -2.91
C LEU A 50 11.62 -17.96 -1.88
N LYS A 51 12.72 -17.69 -1.17
CA LYS A 51 12.76 -16.56 -0.22
C LYS A 51 12.56 -15.22 -0.91
N ASP A 52 13.21 -15.00 -2.06
CA ASP A 52 13.05 -13.79 -2.86
C ASP A 52 11.59 -13.64 -3.37
N MET A 53 10.99 -14.72 -3.87
CA MET A 53 9.58 -14.75 -4.29
C MET A 53 8.62 -14.35 -3.15
N ILE A 54 8.83 -14.90 -1.94
CA ILE A 54 8.03 -14.58 -0.75
C ILE A 54 8.21 -13.11 -0.36
N TYR A 55 9.44 -12.60 -0.42
CA TYR A 55 9.73 -11.21 -0.10
C TYR A 55 9.01 -10.25 -1.03
N ARG A 56 9.07 -10.48 -2.34
CA ARG A 56 8.42 -9.61 -3.34
C ARG A 56 6.90 -9.58 -3.20
N LYS A 57 6.27 -10.74 -2.97
CA LYS A 57 4.83 -10.79 -2.72
C LYS A 57 4.43 -9.93 -1.51
N LYS A 58 5.20 -9.97 -0.42
CA LYS A 58 4.92 -9.12 0.75
C LYS A 58 5.03 -7.63 0.39
N VAL A 59 6.05 -7.25 -0.38
CA VAL A 59 6.19 -5.87 -0.84
C VAL A 59 4.99 -5.46 -1.70
N ASP A 60 4.54 -6.32 -2.61
CA ASP A 60 3.35 -6.05 -3.43
C ASP A 60 2.07 -5.95 -2.58
N ASP A 61 1.90 -6.85 -1.61
CA ASP A 61 0.76 -6.83 -0.67
C ASP A 61 0.76 -5.52 0.16
N ASP A 62 1.93 -5.10 0.67
CA ASP A 62 2.10 -3.84 1.41
C ASP A 62 1.81 -2.62 0.51
N LEU A 63 2.24 -2.66 -0.76
CA LEU A 63 1.95 -1.62 -1.73
C LEU A 63 0.45 -1.55 -2.04
N ILE A 64 -0.20 -2.69 -2.27
CA ILE A 64 -1.65 -2.77 -2.51
C ILE A 64 -2.41 -2.28 -1.28
N GLU A 65 -1.99 -2.65 -0.08
CA GLU A 65 -2.63 -2.16 1.14
C GLU A 65 -2.48 -0.65 1.30
N ASN A 66 -1.28 -0.10 1.05
CA ASN A 66 -1.06 1.35 1.07
C ASN A 66 -1.88 2.07 -0.01
N LEU A 67 -1.94 1.52 -1.23
CA LEU A 67 -2.77 2.04 -2.30
C LEU A 67 -4.25 1.97 -1.96
N ASN A 68 -4.74 0.88 -1.35
CA ASN A 68 -6.12 0.77 -0.92
C ASN A 68 -6.45 1.73 0.22
N ARG A 69 -5.54 1.93 1.19
CA ARG A 69 -5.70 2.97 2.23
C ARG A 69 -5.80 4.37 1.60
N ASN A 70 -5.02 4.63 0.56
CA ASN A 70 -5.06 5.89 -0.17
C ASN A 70 -6.28 6.01 -1.11
N HIS A 71 -6.76 4.90 -1.69
CA HIS A 71 -7.90 4.87 -2.62
C HIS A 71 -9.25 4.79 -1.89
N ILE A 72 -9.29 4.33 -0.63
CA ILE A 72 -10.44 4.48 0.27
C ILE A 72 -10.59 5.94 0.75
N SER A 73 -9.58 6.80 0.53
CA SER A 73 -9.82 8.23 0.36
C SER A 73 -10.49 8.49 -1.01
N ILE A 74 -11.65 7.86 -1.22
CA ILE A 74 -12.66 8.43 -2.12
C ILE A 74 -12.99 9.74 -1.44
N ASN A 75 -12.43 10.83 -1.97
CA ASN A 75 -12.67 12.19 -1.52
C ASN A 75 -14.16 12.38 -1.27
N ASN A 76 -14.61 12.24 -0.02
CA ASN A 76 -15.98 12.55 0.42
C ASN A 76 -16.15 14.08 0.48
N TYR A 77 -15.58 14.77 -0.50
CA TYR A 77 -15.52 16.19 -0.66
C TYR A 77 -15.49 16.51 -2.15
N ASN A 78 -16.26 17.51 -2.56
CA ASN A 78 -16.36 17.91 -3.96
C ASN A 78 -15.58 19.21 -4.20
N LEU A 79 -14.27 19.17 -3.94
CA LEU A 79 -13.38 20.31 -4.17
C LEU A 79 -12.85 20.29 -5.61
N THR A 80 -12.75 21.48 -6.19
CA THR A 80 -12.09 21.68 -7.47
C THR A 80 -10.57 21.61 -7.29
N LYS A 81 -9.82 21.31 -8.37
CA LYS A 81 -8.35 21.35 -8.37
C LYS A 81 -7.77 22.68 -7.88
N TYR A 82 -8.47 23.78 -8.13
CA TYR A 82 -8.08 25.10 -7.64
C TYR A 82 -8.17 25.19 -6.11
N GLU A 83 -9.28 24.73 -5.54
CA GLU A 83 -9.52 24.71 -4.09
C GLU A 83 -8.53 23.79 -3.38
N GLU A 84 -8.28 22.59 -3.93
CA GLU A 84 -7.27 21.65 -3.45
C GLU A 84 -5.86 22.26 -3.41
N LYS A 85 -5.47 22.95 -4.49
CA LYS A 85 -4.16 23.61 -4.56
C LYS A 85 -4.04 24.75 -3.57
N ARG A 86 -5.10 25.55 -3.40
CA ARG A 86 -5.13 26.66 -2.42
C ARG A 86 -5.06 26.12 -1.00
N LEU A 87 -5.83 25.08 -0.69
CA LEU A 87 -5.82 24.43 0.61
C LEU A 87 -4.43 23.83 0.90
N SER A 88 -3.83 23.12 -0.05
CA SER A 88 -2.46 22.59 0.09
C SER A 88 -1.43 23.70 0.36
N SER A 89 -1.55 24.82 -0.36
CA SER A 89 -0.62 25.95 -0.23
C SER A 89 -0.68 26.59 1.16
N ALA A 90 -1.86 26.65 1.78
CA ALA A 90 -2.03 27.13 3.16
C ALA A 90 -1.30 26.26 4.20
N PHE A 91 -0.99 25.01 3.85
CA PHE A 91 -0.27 24.05 4.69
C PHE A 91 1.14 23.75 4.18
N TRP A 92 1.71 24.62 3.33
CA TRP A 92 3.09 24.47 2.87
C TRP A 92 4.07 24.32 4.05
N GLY A 93 5.04 23.41 3.90
CA GLY A 93 6.00 23.07 4.96
C GLY A 93 5.48 22.11 6.02
N THR A 94 4.28 21.53 5.85
CA THR A 94 3.79 20.42 6.68
C THR A 94 3.82 19.11 5.89
N ASN A 95 4.00 17.99 6.57
CA ASN A 95 3.92 16.65 5.96
C ASN A 95 2.45 16.16 5.84
N LEU A 96 1.48 17.08 5.79
CA LEU A 96 0.06 16.74 5.71
C LEU A 96 -0.39 16.69 4.25
N THR A 97 -1.11 15.63 3.90
CA THR A 97 -1.82 15.50 2.63
C THR A 97 -3.15 16.25 2.65
N ILE A 98 -3.74 16.53 1.49
CA ILE A 98 -5.05 17.19 1.37
C ILE A 98 -6.12 16.40 2.15
N ASP A 99 -6.10 15.07 2.01
CA ASP A 99 -7.02 14.18 2.71
C ASP A 99 -6.93 14.30 4.23
N GLU A 100 -5.71 14.32 4.75
CA GLU A 100 -5.45 14.49 6.19
C GLU A 100 -5.90 15.88 6.68
N ILE A 101 -5.70 16.92 5.88
CA ILE A 101 -6.17 18.27 6.19
C ILE A 101 -7.69 18.29 6.26
N ILE A 102 -8.37 17.74 5.24
CA ILE A 102 -9.84 17.73 5.17
C ILE A 102 -10.43 16.87 6.29
N LYS A 103 -9.83 15.72 6.60
CA LYS A 103 -10.20 14.89 7.74
C LYS A 103 -10.11 15.67 9.05
N GLN A 104 -8.99 16.35 9.30
CA GLN A 104 -8.81 17.12 10.53
C GLN A 104 -9.74 18.35 10.60
N ILE A 105 -10.10 18.95 9.46
CA ILE A 105 -11.15 19.98 9.41
C ILE A 105 -12.49 19.36 9.82
N LYS A 106 -12.89 18.22 9.26
CA LYS A 106 -14.14 17.51 9.64
C LYS A 106 -14.17 17.14 11.12
N GLU A 107 -13.02 16.81 11.70
CA GLU A 107 -12.85 16.51 13.14
C GLU A 107 -12.82 17.77 14.04
N LYS A 108 -13.01 18.97 13.48
CA LYS A 108 -13.00 20.26 14.18
C LYS A 108 -11.69 20.55 14.93
N ASN A 109 -10.56 20.11 14.38
CA ASN A 109 -9.24 20.38 14.97
C ASN A 109 -8.92 21.88 14.94
N GLN A 110 -8.88 22.51 16.11
CA GLN A 110 -8.70 23.94 16.27
C GLN A 110 -7.39 24.48 15.65
N LYS A 111 -6.30 23.69 15.69
CA LYS A 111 -5.01 24.12 15.11
C LYS A 111 -5.09 24.23 13.59
N ILE A 112 -5.76 23.28 12.96
CA ILE A 112 -5.95 23.23 11.51
C ILE A 112 -6.94 24.31 11.07
N LEU A 113 -8.07 24.46 11.77
CA LEU A 113 -9.07 25.50 11.49
C LEU A 113 -8.45 26.90 11.56
N LYS A 114 -7.69 27.20 12.62
CA LYS A 114 -7.00 28.49 12.77
C LYS A 114 -6.03 28.74 11.61
N LYS A 115 -5.26 27.72 11.20
CA LYS A 115 -4.32 27.86 10.08
C LYS A 115 -5.04 28.08 8.74
N VAL A 116 -6.21 27.47 8.53
CA VAL A 116 -7.08 27.75 7.38
C VAL A 116 -7.55 29.21 7.39
N GLU A 117 -8.05 29.69 8.53
CA GLU A 117 -8.54 31.06 8.71
C GLU A 117 -7.45 32.13 8.50
N GLU A 118 -6.22 31.85 8.91
CA GLU A 118 -5.09 32.77 8.76
C GLU A 118 -4.55 32.86 7.33
N ASN A 119 -4.64 31.77 6.55
CA ASN A 119 -3.94 31.65 5.27
C ASN A 119 -4.86 31.66 4.03
N LEU A 120 -6.19 31.64 4.21
CA LEU A 120 -7.15 31.60 3.10
C LEU A 120 -8.17 32.74 3.19
N PRO A 121 -8.64 33.29 2.05
CA PRO A 121 -9.72 34.28 2.03
C PRO A 121 -11.03 33.70 2.59
N LYS A 122 -11.78 34.53 3.34
CA LYS A 122 -13.04 34.12 4.01
C LYS A 122 -14.06 33.48 3.06
N ASP A 123 -14.19 33.98 1.85
CA ASP A 123 -15.15 33.45 0.87
C ASP A 123 -14.76 32.06 0.37
N LEU A 124 -13.45 31.83 0.18
CA LEU A 124 -12.92 30.54 -0.23
C LEU A 124 -13.05 29.51 0.91
N ILE A 125 -12.84 29.93 2.15
CA ILE A 125 -13.05 29.07 3.33
C ILE A 125 -14.52 28.61 3.38
N LYS A 126 -15.49 29.52 3.24
CA LYS A 126 -16.92 29.16 3.23
C LYS A 126 -17.25 28.17 2.12
N GLN A 127 -16.70 28.37 0.92
CA GLN A 127 -16.90 27.46 -0.22
C GLN A 127 -16.33 26.06 0.07
N ILE A 128 -15.10 25.98 0.58
CA ILE A 128 -14.44 24.72 0.93
C ILE A 128 -15.22 24.00 2.03
N LEU A 129 -15.57 24.69 3.12
CA LEU A 129 -16.32 24.12 4.25
C LEU A 129 -17.69 23.57 3.81
N GLY A 130 -18.40 24.27 2.92
CA GLY A 130 -19.65 23.79 2.35
C GLY A 130 -19.48 22.52 1.50
N LYS A 131 -18.41 22.45 0.70
CA LYS A 131 -18.13 21.30 -0.20
C LYS A 131 -17.56 20.06 0.49
N ILE A 132 -17.06 20.21 1.71
CA ILE A 132 -16.58 19.10 2.56
C ILE A 132 -17.65 18.66 3.57
N ASN A 133 -18.90 19.16 3.51
CA ASN A 133 -19.98 18.88 4.46
C ASN A 133 -19.58 19.14 5.93
N TYR A 134 -18.93 20.27 6.20
CA TYR A 134 -18.59 20.69 7.55
C TYR A 134 -19.86 21.12 8.31
N ALA A 135 -20.28 20.31 9.29
CA ALA A 135 -21.43 20.55 10.18
C ALA A 135 -20.95 20.80 11.62
#